data_AF-A0A7V1EEF9-F1
#
_entry.id   AF-A0A7V1EEF9-F1
#
_cell.length_a   1.000
_cell.length_b   1.000
_cell.length_c   1.000
_cell.angle_alpha   90.00
_cell.angle_beta   90.00
_cell.angle_gamma   90.00
#
_symmetry.space_group_name_H-M   'P 1'
#
loop_
_entity.id
_entity.type
_entity.pdbx_description
1 polymer ?
#
loop_
_entity_poly.entity_id
_entity_poly.type
_entity_poly.pdbx_seq_one_letter_code
_entity_poly.pdbx_strand_id
1 'polypeptide(L)' 'CDYVLGNFPSSEKEVLEQELKKVVDALGVVITDSITSAMNQYNNK' A
#
# COMPACT_ATOMS: atom_id res chain seq x y z
N CYS A 1 2.24 -4.23 23.59
CA CYS A 1 1.57 -4.38 22.28
C CYS A 1 1.16 -3.01 21.72
N ASP A 2 1.84 -1.94 22.11
CA ASP A 2 1.26 -0.59 22.04
C ASP A 2 1.67 0.19 20.78
N TYR A 3 2.61 -0.36 20.01
CA TYR A 3 3.11 0.26 18.77
C TYR A 3 2.03 0.34 17.68
N VAL A 4 1.23 -0.72 17.50
CA VAL A 4 0.16 -0.76 16.47
C VAL A 4 -1.10 0.01 16.86
N LEU A 5 -1.26 0.33 18.14
CA LEU A 5 -2.40 1.06 18.69
C LEU A 5 -2.11 2.56 18.91
N GLY A 6 -0.85 2.96 18.75
CA GLY A 6 -0.40 4.35 18.88
C GLY A 6 -0.53 5.14 17.57
N ASN A 7 -0.45 6.47 17.68
CA ASN A 7 -0.33 7.32 16.50
C ASN A 7 1.06 7.14 15.87
N PHE A 8 1.10 7.02 14.54
CA PHE A 8 2.37 7.04 13.81
C PHE A 8 3.08 8.39 13.99
N PRO A 9 4.39 8.38 14.28
CA PRO A 9 5.22 9.57 14.16
C PRO A 9 5.07 10.20 12.77
N SER A 10 5.19 11.52 12.66
CA SER A 10 4.99 12.23 11.38
C SER A 10 5.82 11.66 10.22
N SER A 11 7.04 11.21 10.49
CA SER A 11 7.93 10.58 9.50
C SER A 11 7.42 9.23 8.99
N GLU A 12 6.78 8.43 9.85
CA GLU A 12 6.20 7.14 9.45
C GLU A 12 4.85 7.32 8.77
N LYS A 13 4.08 8.33 9.21
CA LYS A 13 2.80 8.69 8.60
C LYS A 13 2.95 9.10 7.14
N GLU A 14 3.96 9.88 6.79
CA GLU A 14 4.20 10.30 5.40
C GLU A 14 4.52 9.10 4.49
N VAL A 15 5.32 8.15 4.99
CA VAL A 15 5.60 6.89 4.28
C VAL A 15 4.31 6.07 4.11
N LEU A 16 3.50 5.95 5.18
CA LEU A 16 2.23 5.23 5.14
C LEU A 16 1.25 5.84 4.13
N GLU A 17 1.13 7.17 4.08
CA GLU A 17 0.26 7.86 3.12
C GLU A 17 0.71 7.63 1.66
N GLN A 18 2.02 7.63 1.40
CA GLN A 18 2.58 7.34 0.07
C GLN A 18 2.30 5.88 -0.35
N GLU A 19 2.48 4.92 0.55
CA GLU A 19 2.20 3.51 0.26
C GLU A 19 0.70 3.24 0.12
N LEU A 20 -0.15 3.92 0.89
CA LEU A 20 -1.61 3.79 0.79
C LEU A 20 -2.11 4.17 -0.61
N LYS A 21 -1.50 5.20 -1.23
CA LYS A 21 -1.82 5.57 -2.61
C LYS A 21 -1.50 4.44 -3.59
N LYS A 22 -0.34 3.79 -3.45
CA LYS A 22 0.04 2.65 -4.30
C LYS A 22 -0.92 1.47 -4.12
N VAL A 23 -1.42 1.24 -2.90
CA VAL A 23 -2.43 0.21 -2.64
C VAL A 23 -3.74 0.50 -3.38
N VAL A 24 -4.20 1.75 -3.37
CA VAL A 24 -5.42 2.15 -4.11
C VAL A 24 -5.24 1.93 -5.61
N ASP A 25 -4.09 2.31 -6.17
CA ASP A 25 -3.80 2.11 -7.59
C ASP A 25 -3.73 0.60 -7.94
N ALA A 26 -3.09 -0.20 -7.08
CA ALA A 26 -3.01 -1.65 -7.23
C ALA A 26 -4.39 -2.31 -7.21
N LEU A 27 -5.30 -1.87 -6.33
CA LEU A 27 -6.69 -2.33 -6.31
C LEU A 27 -7.40 -2.03 -7.63
N GLY A 28 -7.12 -0.88 -8.26
CA GLY A 28 -7.61 -0.57 -9.60
C GLY A 28 -7.21 -1.62 -10.64
N VAL A 29 -5.95 -2.07 -10.60
CA VAL A 29 -5.44 -3.12 -11.50
C VAL A 29 -6.04 -4.49 -11.17
N VAL A 30 -6.21 -4.81 -9.88
CA VAL A 30 -6.86 -6.07 -9.45
C VAL A 30 -8.28 -6.19 -10.00
N ILE A 31 -9.04 -5.10 -10.00
CA ILE A 31 -10.45 -5.09 -10.43
C ILE A 31 -10.57 -5.10 -11.96
N THR A 32 -9.65 -4.44 -12.66
CA THR A 32 -9.75 -4.24 -14.12
C THR A 32 -9.02 -5.30 -14.93
N ASP A 33 -8.01 -5.95 -14.37
CA ASP A 33 -7.20 -6.95 -15.04
C ASP A 33 -7.09 -8.24 -14.19
N SER A 34 -6.00 -8.42 -13.43
CA SER A 34 -5.80 -9.60 -12.60
C SER A 34 -4.95 -9.33 -11.36
N ILE A 35 -5.11 -10.18 -10.34
CA ILE A 35 -4.29 -10.15 -9.12
C ILE A 35 -2.79 -10.31 -9.45
N THR A 36 -2.46 -11.19 -10.41
CA THR A 36 -1.07 -11.43 -10.83
C THR A 36 -0.45 -10.18 -11.46
N SER A 37 -1.19 -9.47 -12.30
CA SER A 37 -0.74 -8.22 -12.94
C SER A 37 -0.44 -7.14 -11.89
N ALA A 38 -1.35 -6.96 -10.92
CA ALA A 38 -1.14 -6.03 -9.82
C ALA A 38 0.08 -6.43 -8.96
N MET A 39 0.27 -7.72 -8.68
CA MET A 39 1.44 -8.16 -7.91
C MET A 39 2.76 -7.88 -8.63
N ASN A 40 2.86 -8.15 -9.93
CA ASN A 40 4.08 -7.90 -10.68
C ASN A 40 4.40 -6.40 -10.75
N GLN A 41 3.37 -5.55 -10.92
CA GLN A 41 3.53 -4.11 -11.05
C GLN A 41 3.93 -3.42 -9.74
N TYR A 42 3.41 -3.87 -8.60
CA TYR A 42 3.57 -3.16 -7.32
C TYR A 42 4.53 -3.82 -6.32
N ASN A 43 4.85 -5.12 -6.49
CA ASN A 43 5.74 -5.84 -5.57
C ASN A 43 7.12 -6.21 -6.16
N ASN A 44 7.53 -5.61 -7.30
CA ASN A 44 8.83 -5.87 -7.97
C ASN A 44 9.14 -7.38 -8.11
N LYS A 45 8.14 -8.17 -8.56
CA LYS A 45 8.33 -9.60 -8.87
C LYS A 45 8.42 -9.82 -10.38
#